data_AF-A0A524MMH3-F1
#
_entry.id   AF-A0A524MMH3-F1
#
_cell.length_a   1.000
_cell.length_b   1.000
_cell.length_c   1.000
_cell.angle_alpha   90.00
_cell.angle_beta   90.00
_cell.angle_gamma   90.00
#
_symmetry.space_group_name_H-M   'P 1'
#
loop_
_entity.id
_entity.type
_entity.pdbx_description
1 polymer ?
#
loop_
_entity_poly.entity_id
_entity_poly.type
_entity_poly.pdbx_seq_one_letter_code
_entity_poly.pdbx_strand_id
1 'polypeptide(L)'
;MAEDKDRKSVLRVVKERVKQSEELQLTQMIVDAIGERRNRDLSDLLSQIEQDQGWSVALKHLSQARKLPYTLPIGAGPQKTLIEDLKYRETIFTVLDCNGFEPIPLTIEEILSRLENEDYLVDASQSFRIECESMTIKQIESGDSLFFNSANADSSISVDMIEFLERVQSDEISNLSLNKHSNQINILPLWHCEKGRQVLSQLGIKGTEIDSVTFDIVISVIQQEIPTTMSTKKHGTRKPLTQPSNPLYRKLLTSIINHEIENLSAQSSKHSHHTLKSILQKSLDYYENSQSSSDFRKIISCVNAYVRVRTPESIVHLEEIAHSKDMRISTIAIIALGNFYNEAASSALVDLLCATKNKEVANTTIHAIKNISKRCSETKYIVKNATESTSCTNIGRLKRLYNEIWKKIDDYYL
;
A
#
# COMPACT_ATOMS: atom_id res chain seq x y z
N MET A 1 3.03 -56.50 -23.25
CA MET A 1 4.14 -55.52 -23.22
C MET A 1 3.78 -54.13 -23.76
N ALA A 2 2.72 -53.96 -24.57
CA ALA A 2 2.27 -52.63 -25.04
C ALA A 2 1.50 -51.84 -23.96
N GLU A 3 0.61 -52.49 -23.20
CA GLU A 3 -0.21 -51.84 -22.15
C GLU A 3 0.60 -51.23 -21.00
N ASP A 4 1.78 -51.79 -20.69
CA ASP A 4 2.63 -51.31 -19.60
C ASP A 4 3.44 -50.05 -19.99
N LYS A 5 3.63 -49.80 -21.30
CA LYS A 5 4.19 -48.53 -21.82
C LYS A 5 3.15 -47.41 -21.77
N ASP A 6 1.89 -47.72 -22.12
CA ASP A 6 0.79 -46.76 -22.07
C ASP A 6 0.49 -46.32 -20.64
N ARG A 7 0.48 -47.25 -19.67
CA ARG A 7 0.30 -46.92 -18.26
C ARG A 7 1.42 -46.03 -17.70
N LYS A 8 2.68 -46.30 -18.04
CA LYS A 8 3.82 -45.45 -17.64
C LYS A 8 3.78 -44.07 -18.29
N SER A 9 3.32 -43.98 -19.53
CA SER A 9 3.11 -42.72 -20.25
C SER A 9 2.03 -41.87 -19.57
N VAL A 10 0.86 -42.46 -19.27
CA VAL A 10 -0.23 -41.77 -18.58
C VAL A 10 0.19 -41.29 -17.19
N LEU A 11 0.90 -42.12 -16.41
CA LEU A 11 1.39 -41.72 -15.08
C LEU A 11 2.39 -40.56 -15.14
N ARG A 12 3.24 -40.49 -16.18
CA ARG A 12 4.17 -39.36 -16.38
C ARG A 12 3.40 -38.08 -16.66
N VAL A 13 2.43 -38.11 -17.58
CA VAL A 13 1.60 -36.95 -17.92
C VAL A 13 0.80 -36.45 -16.71
N VAL A 14 0.25 -37.37 -15.90
CA VAL A 14 -0.47 -37.00 -14.67
C VAL A 14 0.48 -36.34 -13.68
N LYS A 15 1.68 -36.88 -13.45
CA LYS A 15 2.68 -36.27 -12.56
C LYS A 15 3.11 -34.88 -13.01
N GLU A 16 3.35 -34.70 -14.31
CA GLU A 16 3.68 -33.39 -14.88
C GLU A 16 2.54 -32.38 -14.68
N ARG A 17 1.29 -32.81 -14.88
CA ARG A 17 0.12 -31.94 -14.69
C ARG A 17 -0.10 -31.56 -13.23
N VAL A 18 0.12 -32.50 -12.30
CA VAL A 18 0.07 -32.22 -10.86
C VAL A 18 1.13 -31.18 -10.49
N LYS A 19 2.38 -31.39 -10.93
CA LYS A 19 3.47 -30.43 -10.69
C LYS A 19 3.16 -29.04 -11.26
N GLN A 20 2.64 -28.95 -12.49
CA GLN A 20 2.23 -27.67 -13.08
C GLN A 20 1.11 -26.99 -12.28
N SER A 21 0.16 -27.77 -11.75
CA SER A 21 -0.92 -27.24 -10.92
C SER A 21 -0.39 -26.70 -9.59
N GLU A 22 0.55 -27.41 -8.96
CA GLU A 22 1.23 -26.98 -7.73
C GLU A 22 2.05 -25.70 -7.97
N GLU A 23 2.85 -25.65 -9.04
CA GLU A 23 3.61 -24.45 -9.43
C GLU A 23 2.69 -23.24 -9.68
N LEU A 24 1.55 -23.45 -10.35
CA LEU A 24 0.57 -22.40 -10.59
C LEU A 24 -0.09 -21.93 -9.28
N GLN A 25 -0.39 -22.86 -8.37
CA GLN A 25 -0.97 -22.54 -7.07
C GLN A 25 0.00 -21.71 -6.21
N LEU A 26 1.27 -22.11 -6.14
CA LEU A 26 2.32 -21.34 -5.43
C LEU A 26 2.47 -19.94 -6.01
N THR A 27 2.52 -19.83 -7.36
CA THR A 27 2.57 -18.52 -8.02
C THR A 27 1.34 -17.69 -7.67
N GLN A 28 0.14 -18.28 -7.69
CA GLN A 28 -1.09 -17.57 -7.32
C GLN A 28 -1.08 -17.10 -5.86
N MET A 29 -0.49 -17.86 -4.93
CA MET A 29 -0.35 -17.43 -3.54
C MET A 29 0.55 -16.19 -3.41
N ILE A 30 1.66 -16.14 -4.17
CA ILE A 30 2.52 -14.95 -4.28
C ILE A 30 1.75 -13.77 -4.90
N VAL A 31 1.00 -14.02 -5.96
CA VAL A 31 0.20 -13.01 -6.65
C VAL A 31 -0.83 -12.39 -5.69
N ASP A 32 -1.56 -13.25 -4.96
CA ASP A 32 -2.51 -12.83 -3.94
C ASP A 32 -1.78 -12.06 -2.82
N ALA A 33 -0.63 -12.53 -2.32
CA ALA A 33 0.11 -11.84 -1.26
C ALA A 33 0.57 -10.43 -1.68
N ILE A 34 1.10 -10.27 -2.90
CA ILE A 34 1.51 -8.96 -3.44
C ILE A 34 0.29 -8.07 -3.68
N GLY A 35 -0.72 -8.57 -4.40
CA GLY A 35 -1.92 -7.80 -4.76
C GLY A 35 -2.70 -7.32 -3.54
N GLU A 36 -2.63 -8.07 -2.44
CA GLU A 36 -3.29 -7.80 -1.17
C GLU A 36 -2.39 -7.08 -0.14
N ARG A 37 -1.10 -6.83 -0.46
CA ARG A 37 -0.06 -6.28 0.45
C ARG A 37 0.13 -7.07 1.75
N ARG A 38 0.07 -8.39 1.67
CA ARG A 38 0.39 -9.30 2.79
C ARG A 38 1.89 -9.57 2.83
N ASN A 39 2.68 -8.56 3.20
CA ASN A 39 4.15 -8.58 3.12
C ASN A 39 4.78 -9.72 3.94
N ARG A 40 4.24 -10.01 5.13
CA ARG A 40 4.70 -11.14 5.96
C ARG A 40 4.47 -12.46 5.25
N ASP A 41 3.23 -12.70 4.80
CA ASP A 41 2.88 -13.93 4.09
C ASP A 41 3.71 -14.11 2.81
N LEU A 42 4.02 -13.02 2.09
CA LEU A 42 4.93 -13.08 0.96
C LEU A 42 6.34 -13.50 1.38
N SER A 43 6.87 -12.93 2.46
CA SER A 43 8.21 -13.26 2.99
C SER A 43 8.28 -14.73 3.42
N ASP A 44 7.25 -15.21 4.11
CA ASP A 44 7.12 -16.62 4.53
C ASP A 44 7.06 -17.55 3.31
N LEU A 45 6.27 -17.20 2.29
CA LEU A 45 6.17 -17.99 1.05
C LEU A 45 7.50 -18.05 0.29
N LEU A 46 8.20 -16.93 0.17
CA LEU A 46 9.50 -16.89 -0.51
C LEU A 46 10.55 -17.69 0.25
N SER A 47 10.59 -17.56 1.58
CA SER A 47 11.50 -18.33 2.44
C SER A 47 11.23 -19.84 2.35
N GLN A 48 9.95 -20.24 2.32
CA GLN A 48 9.58 -21.65 2.17
C GLN A 48 10.00 -22.21 0.79
N ILE A 49 9.74 -21.47 -0.30
CA ILE A 49 10.13 -21.89 -1.65
C ILE A 49 11.66 -21.97 -1.76
N GLU A 50 12.38 -21.01 -1.18
CA GLU A 50 13.83 -21.02 -1.13
C GLU A 50 14.37 -22.26 -0.39
N GLN A 51 13.82 -22.57 0.78
CA GLN A 51 14.21 -23.73 1.57
C GLN A 51 13.96 -25.06 0.83
N ASP A 52 12.84 -25.17 0.12
CA ASP A 52 12.42 -26.41 -0.54
C ASP A 52 13.04 -26.59 -1.95
N GLN A 53 13.20 -25.50 -2.69
CA GLN A 53 13.48 -25.52 -4.14
C GLN A 53 14.61 -24.57 -4.58
N GLY A 54 15.10 -23.71 -3.68
CA GLY A 54 16.15 -22.74 -3.95
C GLY A 54 15.64 -21.36 -4.40
N TRP A 55 16.45 -20.34 -4.15
CA TRP A 55 16.12 -18.93 -4.43
C TRP A 55 15.78 -18.66 -5.90
N SER A 56 16.51 -19.28 -6.84
CA SER A 56 16.22 -19.15 -8.28
C SER A 56 14.79 -19.53 -8.66
N VAL A 57 14.19 -20.50 -7.96
CA VAL A 57 12.80 -20.91 -8.16
C VAL A 57 11.84 -19.87 -7.58
N ALA A 58 12.15 -19.30 -6.41
CA ALA A 58 11.39 -18.19 -5.84
C ALA A 58 11.36 -16.97 -6.78
N LEU A 59 12.50 -16.59 -7.36
CA LEU A 59 12.60 -15.53 -8.37
C LEU A 59 11.77 -15.82 -9.62
N LYS A 60 11.78 -17.07 -10.10
CA LYS A 60 10.92 -17.49 -11.23
C LYS A 60 9.45 -17.25 -10.90
N HIS A 61 8.99 -17.61 -9.71
CA HIS A 61 7.62 -17.37 -9.28
C HIS A 61 7.30 -15.88 -9.16
N LEU A 62 8.21 -15.06 -8.61
CA LEU A 62 8.06 -13.61 -8.56
C LEU A 62 7.90 -13.02 -9.98
N SER A 63 8.77 -13.42 -10.92
CA SER A 63 8.72 -12.98 -12.32
C SER A 63 7.39 -13.38 -13.00
N GLN A 64 6.88 -14.58 -12.71
CA GLN A 64 5.60 -15.05 -13.23
C GLN A 64 4.40 -14.33 -12.61
N ALA A 65 4.48 -13.92 -11.34
CA ALA A 65 3.37 -13.32 -10.60
C ALA A 65 2.80 -12.08 -11.30
N ARG A 66 3.63 -11.29 -11.98
CA ARG A 66 3.18 -10.07 -12.72
C ARG A 66 2.20 -10.37 -13.86
N LYS A 67 2.23 -11.59 -14.39
CA LYS A 67 1.42 -12.01 -15.54
C LYS A 67 0.12 -12.67 -15.13
N LEU A 68 -0.05 -12.97 -13.84
CA LEU A 68 -1.23 -13.63 -13.32
C LEU A 68 -2.15 -12.61 -12.64
N PRO A 69 -3.47 -12.75 -12.81
CA PRO A 69 -4.40 -11.88 -12.13
C PRO A 69 -4.65 -12.32 -10.69
N TYR A 70 -4.86 -11.36 -9.80
CA TYR A 70 -5.48 -11.61 -8.48
C TYR A 70 -6.95 -11.23 -8.48
N THR A 71 -7.68 -11.74 -7.50
CA THR A 71 -9.09 -11.42 -7.31
C THR A 71 -9.22 -10.11 -6.56
N LEU A 72 -9.92 -9.14 -7.14
CA LEU A 72 -10.30 -7.93 -6.44
C LEU A 72 -11.54 -8.19 -5.58
N PRO A 73 -11.63 -7.52 -4.41
CA PRO A 73 -12.87 -7.49 -3.66
C PRO A 73 -14.04 -6.94 -4.46
N ILE A 74 -15.24 -7.42 -4.15
CA ILE A 74 -16.47 -6.97 -4.78
C ILE A 74 -16.58 -5.44 -4.59
N GLY A 75 -16.79 -4.73 -5.70
CA GLY A 75 -16.90 -3.27 -5.73
C GLY A 75 -15.62 -2.54 -6.10
N ALA A 76 -14.44 -3.15 -5.96
CA ALA A 76 -13.15 -2.49 -6.23
C ALA A 76 -12.74 -2.48 -7.72
N GLY A 77 -13.63 -2.86 -8.64
CA GLY A 77 -13.40 -2.89 -10.08
C GLY A 77 -13.71 -4.25 -10.72
N PRO A 78 -13.00 -4.66 -11.80
CA PRO A 78 -13.22 -5.96 -12.40
C PRO A 78 -12.88 -7.07 -11.41
N GLN A 79 -13.57 -8.22 -11.49
CA GLN A 79 -13.39 -9.33 -10.55
C GLN A 79 -11.93 -9.82 -10.47
N LYS A 80 -11.20 -9.70 -11.57
CA LYS A 80 -9.78 -10.06 -11.68
C LYS A 80 -8.99 -8.93 -12.32
N THR A 81 -7.79 -8.68 -11.82
CA THR A 81 -6.87 -7.69 -12.39
C THR A 81 -5.42 -8.12 -12.21
N LEU A 82 -4.50 -7.61 -13.04
CA LEU A 82 -3.07 -7.81 -12.84
C LEU A 82 -2.59 -6.94 -11.67
N ILE A 83 -1.50 -7.36 -11.02
CA ILE A 83 -0.89 -6.56 -9.96
C ILE A 83 -0.43 -5.21 -10.56
N GLU A 84 -0.78 -4.12 -9.88
CA GLU A 84 -0.37 -2.78 -10.28
C GLU A 84 1.15 -2.60 -10.12
N ASP A 85 1.83 -2.00 -11.11
CA ASP A 85 3.30 -1.95 -11.16
C ASP A 85 3.93 -1.31 -9.92
N LEU A 86 3.40 -0.18 -9.43
CA LEU A 86 3.94 0.45 -8.23
C LEU A 86 3.65 -0.35 -6.96
N LYS A 87 2.49 -1.02 -6.88
CA LYS A 87 2.22 -1.94 -5.76
C LYS A 87 3.21 -3.09 -5.77
N TYR A 88 3.39 -3.75 -6.92
CA TYR A 88 4.35 -4.84 -7.06
C TYR A 88 5.73 -4.39 -6.60
N ARG A 89 6.20 -3.28 -7.16
CA ARG A 89 7.49 -2.68 -6.84
C ARG A 89 7.64 -2.42 -5.34
N GLU A 90 6.73 -1.67 -4.74
CA GLU A 90 6.82 -1.33 -3.33
C GLU A 90 6.84 -2.56 -2.43
N THR A 91 6.05 -3.59 -2.75
CA THR A 91 6.07 -4.86 -2.01
C THR A 91 7.41 -5.60 -2.14
N ILE A 92 8.04 -5.62 -3.33
CA ILE A 92 9.37 -6.21 -3.50
C ILE A 92 10.42 -5.47 -2.66
N PHE A 93 10.40 -4.13 -2.66
CA PHE A 93 11.32 -3.36 -1.83
C PHE A 93 11.11 -3.61 -0.34
N THR A 94 9.85 -3.84 0.10
CA THR A 94 9.60 -4.26 1.48
C THR A 94 10.21 -5.63 1.81
N VAL A 95 10.12 -6.59 0.90
CA VAL A 95 10.72 -7.93 1.12
C VAL A 95 12.25 -7.87 1.18
N LEU A 96 12.86 -6.94 0.44
CA LEU A 96 14.31 -6.78 0.36
C LEU A 96 14.86 -5.77 1.39
N ASP A 97 14.07 -5.38 2.39
CA ASP A 97 14.43 -4.38 3.41
C ASP A 97 15.00 -3.07 2.82
N CYS A 98 14.36 -2.57 1.77
CA CYS A 98 14.72 -1.35 1.05
C CYS A 98 13.56 -0.33 1.02
N ASN A 99 12.68 -0.34 2.02
CA ASN A 99 11.53 0.57 2.07
C ASN A 99 11.97 2.04 2.01
N GLY A 100 11.21 2.85 1.29
CA GLY A 100 11.50 4.29 1.11
C GLY A 100 12.49 4.61 -0.03
N PHE A 101 13.11 3.60 -0.65
CA PHE A 101 14.05 3.73 -1.77
C PHE A 101 13.50 3.20 -3.09
N GLU A 102 12.20 2.93 -3.15
CA GLU A 102 11.51 2.47 -4.35
C GLU A 102 11.68 3.41 -5.57
N PRO A 103 11.80 4.74 -5.45
CA PRO A 103 11.85 5.62 -6.63
C PRO A 103 13.08 5.49 -7.55
N ILE A 104 14.03 4.59 -7.28
CA ILE A 104 15.19 4.37 -8.15
C ILE A 104 14.81 4.05 -9.61
N PRO A 105 15.62 4.43 -10.63
CA PRO A 105 15.28 4.31 -12.04
C PRO A 105 15.49 2.89 -12.60
N LEU A 106 15.08 1.87 -11.86
CA LEU A 106 15.09 0.48 -12.30
C LEU A 106 13.68 0.01 -12.62
N THR A 107 13.54 -0.77 -13.68
CA THR A 107 12.33 -1.57 -13.93
C THR A 107 12.27 -2.76 -12.97
N ILE A 108 11.10 -3.38 -12.86
CA ILE A 108 10.94 -4.55 -11.99
C ILE A 108 11.74 -5.74 -12.54
N GLU A 109 11.81 -5.89 -13.88
CA GLU A 109 12.62 -6.90 -14.55
C GLU A 109 14.10 -6.75 -14.21
N GLU A 110 14.63 -5.52 -14.28
CA GLU A 110 16.01 -5.22 -13.94
C GLU A 110 16.33 -5.40 -12.44
N ILE A 111 15.33 -5.25 -11.56
CA ILE A 111 15.49 -5.59 -10.14
C ILE A 111 15.61 -7.10 -10.01
N LEU A 112 14.64 -7.86 -10.52
CA LEU A 112 14.64 -9.31 -10.39
C LEU A 112 15.90 -9.95 -11.02
N SER A 113 16.37 -9.45 -12.16
CA SER A 113 17.58 -9.97 -12.81
C SER A 113 18.86 -9.75 -12.01
N ARG A 114 18.92 -8.70 -11.17
CA ARG A 114 20.08 -8.47 -10.29
C ARG A 114 20.15 -9.50 -9.16
N LEU A 115 18.99 -9.93 -8.69
CA LEU A 115 18.87 -10.90 -7.60
C LEU A 115 19.19 -12.33 -8.07
N GLU A 116 19.23 -12.60 -9.37
CA GLU A 116 19.51 -13.93 -9.94
C GLU A 116 20.94 -14.42 -9.69
N ASN A 117 21.87 -13.52 -9.39
CA ASN A 117 23.29 -13.87 -9.17
C ASN A 117 23.57 -14.38 -7.76
N GLU A 118 22.58 -14.32 -6.87
CA GLU A 118 22.72 -14.64 -5.45
C GLU A 118 22.10 -16.01 -5.17
N ASP A 119 22.62 -16.72 -4.17
CA ASP A 119 22.17 -18.08 -3.85
C ASP A 119 20.98 -18.08 -2.87
N TYR A 120 20.83 -17.00 -2.09
CA TYR A 120 19.87 -16.88 -0.99
C TYR A 120 19.17 -15.52 -0.96
N LEU A 121 17.94 -15.47 -0.42
CA LEU A 121 17.17 -14.22 -0.27
C LEU A 121 17.91 -13.20 0.60
N VAL A 122 18.59 -13.64 1.65
CA VAL A 122 19.33 -12.75 2.56
C VAL A 122 20.49 -12.07 1.84
N ASP A 123 21.25 -12.83 1.06
CA ASP A 123 22.37 -12.30 0.26
C ASP A 123 21.85 -11.38 -0.85
N ALA A 124 20.77 -11.78 -1.53
CA ALA A 124 20.09 -10.96 -2.52
C ALA A 124 19.62 -9.62 -1.95
N SER A 125 19.05 -9.63 -0.75
CA SER A 125 18.59 -8.41 -0.05
C SER A 125 19.77 -7.53 0.32
N GLN A 126 20.87 -8.11 0.84
CA GLN A 126 22.06 -7.35 1.22
C GLN A 126 22.76 -6.73 -0.01
N SER A 127 22.99 -7.50 -1.06
CA SER A 127 23.60 -7.01 -2.31
C SER A 127 22.75 -5.93 -2.97
N PHE A 128 21.44 -6.16 -3.07
CA PHE A 128 20.53 -5.18 -3.66
C PHE A 128 20.45 -3.89 -2.84
N ARG A 129 20.48 -3.98 -1.50
CA ARG A 129 20.49 -2.79 -0.62
C ARG A 129 21.70 -1.90 -0.88
N ILE A 130 22.90 -2.46 -0.98
CA ILE A 130 24.13 -1.70 -1.26
C ILE A 130 24.02 -0.98 -2.62
N GLU A 131 23.50 -1.67 -3.64
CA GLU A 131 23.28 -1.06 -4.95
C GLU A 131 22.21 0.03 -4.90
N CYS A 132 21.10 -0.22 -4.20
CA CYS A 132 19.98 0.68 -4.03
C CYS A 132 20.42 2.00 -3.37
N GLU A 133 21.22 1.94 -2.31
CA GLU A 133 21.81 3.12 -1.65
C GLU A 133 22.70 3.89 -2.64
N SER A 134 23.61 3.21 -3.33
CA SER A 134 24.51 3.83 -4.33
C SER A 134 23.74 4.53 -5.45
N MET A 135 22.69 3.89 -5.96
CA MET A 135 21.83 4.47 -7.00
C MET A 135 21.02 5.65 -6.47
N THR A 136 20.51 5.55 -5.25
CA THR A 136 19.74 6.63 -4.64
C THR A 136 20.62 7.86 -4.43
N ILE A 137 21.85 7.69 -3.92
CA ILE A 137 22.80 8.81 -3.76
C ILE A 137 22.98 9.53 -5.09
N LYS A 138 23.28 8.80 -6.17
CA LYS A 138 23.47 9.39 -7.51
C LYS A 138 22.22 10.12 -8.01
N GLN A 139 21.03 9.56 -7.75
CA GLN A 139 19.77 10.16 -8.15
C GLN A 139 19.50 11.47 -7.39
N ILE A 140 19.69 11.48 -6.07
CA ILE A 140 19.55 12.68 -5.23
C ILE A 140 20.59 13.74 -5.64
N GLU A 141 21.84 13.35 -5.89
CA GLU A 141 22.90 14.24 -6.38
C GLU A 141 22.54 14.88 -7.74
N SER A 142 21.79 14.17 -8.58
CA SER A 142 21.24 14.71 -9.83
C SER A 142 20.06 15.68 -9.63
N GLY A 143 19.59 15.83 -8.38
CA GLY A 143 18.50 16.72 -7.99
C GLY A 143 17.13 16.07 -7.99
N ASP A 144 17.03 14.74 -8.05
CA ASP A 144 15.78 14.00 -7.95
C ASP A 144 15.67 13.31 -6.58
N SER A 145 15.03 14.01 -5.65
CA SER A 145 14.79 13.55 -4.27
C SER A 145 13.34 13.11 -4.03
N LEU A 146 12.50 13.13 -5.06
CA LEU A 146 11.05 12.93 -4.94
C LEU A 146 10.70 11.48 -4.58
N PHE A 147 9.71 11.33 -3.71
CA PHE A 147 9.20 10.08 -3.14
C PHE A 147 10.15 9.30 -2.22
N PHE A 148 11.41 9.73 -2.07
CA PHE A 148 12.29 9.19 -1.04
C PHE A 148 11.86 9.69 0.34
N ASN A 149 11.60 8.79 1.28
CA ASN A 149 11.12 9.15 2.61
C ASN A 149 11.94 8.44 3.71
N SER A 150 12.75 9.20 4.45
CA SER A 150 13.55 8.67 5.56
C SER A 150 12.69 8.07 6.68
N ALA A 151 11.46 8.56 6.89
CA ALA A 151 10.56 8.02 7.90
C ALA A 151 10.10 6.58 7.59
N ASN A 152 10.23 6.16 6.34
CA ASN A 152 9.91 4.82 5.88
C ASN A 152 11.16 3.94 5.70
N ALA A 153 12.36 4.46 5.97
CA ALA A 153 13.60 3.72 5.80
C ALA A 153 13.68 2.59 6.83
N ASP A 154 14.00 1.39 6.36
CA ASP A 154 14.26 0.26 7.24
C ASP A 154 15.53 0.49 8.06
N SER A 155 15.62 -0.14 9.23
CA SER A 155 16.81 -0.08 10.10
C SER A 155 18.10 -0.62 9.45
N SER A 156 17.97 -1.31 8.32
CA SER A 156 19.04 -1.85 7.50
C SER A 156 19.76 -0.79 6.66
N ILE A 157 19.12 0.36 6.43
CA ILE A 157 19.64 1.45 5.59
C ILE A 157 20.67 2.27 6.37
N SER A 158 21.73 2.68 5.69
CA SER A 158 22.79 3.51 6.26
C SER A 158 22.26 4.81 6.87
N VAL A 159 22.68 5.10 8.11
CA VAL A 159 22.37 6.36 8.81
C VAL A 159 22.93 7.56 8.03
N ASP A 160 24.14 7.43 7.48
CA ASP A 160 24.76 8.49 6.66
C ASP A 160 23.90 8.83 5.43
N MET A 161 23.23 7.82 4.86
CA MET A 161 22.33 7.99 3.72
C MET A 161 21.05 8.73 4.12
N ILE A 162 20.47 8.38 5.28
CA ILE A 162 19.30 9.06 5.82
C ILE A 162 19.63 10.53 6.12
N GLU A 163 20.74 10.80 6.79
CA GLU A 163 21.21 12.17 7.07
C GLU A 163 21.48 12.95 5.78
N PHE A 164 22.06 12.30 4.77
CA PHE A 164 22.28 12.90 3.45
C PHE A 164 20.96 13.32 2.79
N LEU A 165 19.97 12.41 2.74
CA LEU A 165 18.65 12.68 2.17
C LEU A 165 17.94 13.84 2.90
N GLU A 166 17.92 13.80 4.23
CA GLU A 166 17.25 14.82 5.04
C GLU A 166 17.89 16.20 4.87
N ARG A 167 19.22 16.26 4.76
CA ARG A 167 19.95 17.48 4.45
C ARG A 167 19.56 18.03 3.08
N VAL A 168 19.58 17.19 2.03
CA VAL A 168 19.23 17.63 0.67
C VAL A 168 17.79 18.14 0.60
N GLN A 169 16.83 17.41 1.18
CA GLN A 169 15.43 17.83 1.19
C GLN A 169 15.21 19.12 2.00
N SER A 170 15.97 19.31 3.08
CA SER A 170 15.92 20.55 3.89
C SER A 170 16.54 21.74 3.15
N ASP A 171 17.59 21.51 2.37
CA ASP A 171 18.19 22.53 1.50
C ASP A 171 17.26 22.90 0.33
N GLU A 172 16.57 21.93 -0.26
CA GLU A 172 15.59 22.15 -1.33
C GLU A 172 14.44 23.04 -0.88
N ILE A 173 13.85 22.75 0.29
CA ILE A 173 12.74 23.56 0.82
C ILE A 173 13.21 24.95 1.24
N SER A 174 14.41 25.08 1.82
CA SER A 174 14.95 26.37 2.29
C SER A 174 15.33 27.30 1.14
N ASN A 175 15.71 26.75 -0.01
CA ASN A 175 16.06 27.51 -1.21
C ASN A 175 14.89 27.65 -2.20
N LEU A 176 13.69 27.18 -1.84
CA LEU A 176 12.54 27.21 -2.73
C LEU A 176 12.05 28.65 -2.98
N SER A 177 11.92 29.01 -4.25
CA SER A 177 11.35 30.29 -4.68
C SER A 177 10.01 30.08 -5.37
N LEU A 178 8.96 30.72 -4.87
CA LEU A 178 7.60 30.64 -5.43
C LEU A 178 7.23 31.96 -6.10
N ASN A 179 6.58 31.86 -7.27
CA ASN A 179 6.11 33.03 -8.00
C ASN A 179 4.69 33.37 -7.58
N LYS A 180 4.45 34.63 -7.24
CA LYS A 180 3.12 35.18 -7.00
C LYS A 180 2.66 35.95 -8.23
N HIS A 181 1.50 35.57 -8.77
CA HIS A 181 0.83 36.30 -9.83
C HIS A 181 -0.55 36.74 -9.33
N SER A 182 -0.73 38.05 -9.16
CA SER A 182 -1.96 38.62 -8.59
C SER A 182 -2.24 38.08 -7.17
N ASN A 183 -3.41 37.47 -6.94
CA ASN A 183 -3.77 36.86 -5.65
C ASN A 183 -3.51 35.33 -5.60
N GLN A 184 -2.86 34.78 -6.62
CA GLN A 184 -2.54 33.36 -6.70
C GLN A 184 -1.04 33.14 -6.63
N ILE A 185 -0.66 32.02 -6.01
CA ILE A 185 0.72 31.61 -5.82
C ILE A 185 0.90 30.29 -6.57
N ASN A 186 1.88 30.26 -7.48
CA ASN A 186 2.24 29.04 -8.20
C ASN A 186 3.02 28.12 -7.26
N ILE A 187 2.37 27.01 -6.88
CA ILE A 187 2.90 25.98 -5.98
C ILE A 187 3.44 24.76 -6.73
N LEU A 188 3.54 24.80 -8.06
CA LEU A 188 4.19 23.73 -8.81
C LEU A 188 5.60 23.40 -8.27
N PRO A 189 6.44 24.36 -7.85
CA PRO A 189 7.73 24.02 -7.26
C PRO A 189 7.62 23.23 -5.95
N LEU A 190 6.57 23.43 -5.15
CA LEU A 190 6.34 22.64 -3.93
C LEU A 190 5.99 21.19 -4.23
N TRP A 191 5.25 20.92 -5.31
CA TRP A 191 4.98 19.54 -5.75
C TRP A 191 6.25 18.80 -6.20
N HIS A 192 7.27 19.53 -6.63
CA HIS A 192 8.56 19.03 -7.07
C HIS A 192 9.63 19.01 -5.96
N CYS A 193 9.22 19.17 -4.70
CA CYS A 193 10.02 18.99 -3.52
C CYS A 193 9.32 17.96 -2.62
N GLU A 194 10.03 16.98 -2.07
CA GLU A 194 9.37 15.89 -1.35
C GLU A 194 8.56 16.35 -0.12
N LYS A 195 9.14 17.20 0.74
CA LYS A 195 8.43 17.77 1.90
C LYS A 195 7.20 18.58 1.45
N GLY A 196 7.36 19.41 0.42
CA GLY A 196 6.26 20.17 -0.16
C GLY A 196 5.14 19.27 -0.70
N ARG A 197 5.49 18.22 -1.46
CA ARG A 197 4.56 17.23 -2.01
C ARG A 197 3.78 16.52 -0.89
N GLN A 198 4.45 16.10 0.18
CA GLN A 198 3.81 15.44 1.32
C GLN A 198 2.79 16.37 1.99
N VAL A 199 3.19 17.60 2.35
CA VAL A 199 2.30 18.59 2.98
C VAL A 199 1.11 18.93 2.08
N LEU A 200 1.34 19.20 0.80
CA LEU A 200 0.27 19.51 -0.15
C LEU A 200 -0.72 18.33 -0.30
N SER A 201 -0.23 17.10 -0.29
CA SER A 201 -1.07 15.89 -0.34
C SER A 201 -1.89 15.72 0.95
N GLN A 202 -1.27 15.94 2.12
CA GLN A 202 -1.93 15.85 3.42
C GLN A 202 -3.02 16.91 3.59
N LEU A 203 -2.75 18.15 3.18
CA LEU A 203 -3.72 19.25 3.18
C LEU A 203 -4.77 19.14 2.06
N GLY A 204 -4.58 18.21 1.12
CA GLY A 204 -5.54 18.00 0.05
C GLY A 204 -5.57 19.10 -0.99
N ILE A 205 -4.44 19.78 -1.20
CA ILE A 205 -4.32 20.82 -2.22
C ILE A 205 -4.34 20.16 -3.60
N LYS A 206 -5.10 20.75 -4.53
CA LYS A 206 -5.25 20.27 -5.91
C LYS A 206 -4.73 21.32 -6.88
N GLY A 207 -4.03 20.86 -7.93
CA GLY A 207 -3.54 21.73 -8.99
C GLY A 207 -2.27 22.48 -8.61
N THR A 208 -1.94 23.50 -9.40
CA THR A 208 -0.64 24.19 -9.35
C THR A 208 -0.69 25.59 -8.78
N GLU A 209 -1.88 26.08 -8.39
CA GLU A 209 -2.08 27.44 -7.92
C GLU A 209 -3.02 27.45 -6.72
N ILE A 210 -2.70 28.28 -5.72
CA ILE A 210 -3.53 28.50 -4.53
C ILE A 210 -3.61 29.98 -4.19
N ASP A 211 -4.63 30.38 -3.43
CA ASP A 211 -4.74 31.73 -2.89
C ASP A 211 -3.76 31.98 -1.71
N SER A 212 -3.61 33.24 -1.32
CA SER A 212 -2.69 33.64 -0.24
C SER A 212 -3.06 33.05 1.12
N VAL A 213 -4.34 32.84 1.43
CA VAL A 213 -4.78 32.30 2.74
C VAL A 213 -4.42 30.81 2.84
N THR A 214 -4.71 30.05 1.79
CA THR A 214 -4.33 28.64 1.69
C THR A 214 -2.81 28.50 1.73
N PHE A 215 -2.07 29.42 1.12
CA PHE A 215 -0.62 29.43 1.16
C PHE A 215 -0.04 29.61 2.56
N ASP A 216 -0.60 30.52 3.36
CA ASP A 216 -0.15 30.73 4.74
C ASP A 216 -0.31 29.44 5.58
N ILE A 217 -1.39 28.69 5.36
CA ILE A 217 -1.58 27.37 5.99
C ILE A 217 -0.50 26.38 5.53
N VAL A 218 -0.26 26.27 4.22
CA VAL A 218 0.77 25.36 3.66
C VAL A 218 2.15 25.66 4.25
N ILE A 219 2.55 26.93 4.29
CA ILE A 219 3.85 27.33 4.84
C ILE A 219 3.93 27.07 6.34
N SER A 220 2.85 27.31 7.09
CA SER A 220 2.83 27.04 8.53
C SER A 220 3.09 25.56 8.85
N VAL A 221 2.55 24.64 8.05
CA VAL A 221 2.78 23.20 8.20
C VAL A 221 4.21 22.83 7.82
N ILE A 222 4.69 23.33 6.67
CA ILE A 222 6.08 23.10 6.24
C ILE A 222 7.08 23.58 7.29
N GLN A 223 6.85 24.74 7.92
CA GLN A 223 7.74 25.30 8.92
C GLN A 223 7.78 24.49 10.23
N GLN A 224 6.70 23.80 10.59
CA GLN A 224 6.69 22.89 11.74
C GLN A 224 7.57 21.65 11.51
N GLU A 225 7.75 21.25 10.25
CA GLU A 225 8.53 20.08 9.85
C GLU A 225 10.02 20.37 9.59
N ILE A 226 10.44 21.64 9.63
CA ILE A 226 11.84 22.03 9.42
C ILE A 226 12.53 22.28 10.77
N PRO A 227 13.64 21.56 11.09
CA PRO A 227 14.42 21.81 12.30
C PRO A 227 14.96 23.25 12.36
N THR A 228 14.77 23.93 13.49
CA THR A 228 15.09 25.37 13.66
C THR A 228 16.59 25.68 13.68
N THR A 229 17.48 24.69 13.60
CA THR A 229 18.93 24.80 13.82
C THR A 229 19.79 25.00 12.56
N MET A 230 19.21 25.10 11.35
CA MET A 230 20.00 25.17 10.11
C MET A 230 20.27 26.61 9.63
N SER A 231 21.56 26.92 9.51
CA SER A 231 22.16 28.23 9.24
C SER A 231 21.81 28.81 7.86
N THR A 232 21.54 30.12 7.85
CA THR A 232 21.22 30.96 6.70
C THR A 232 22.41 31.22 5.77
N LYS A 233 22.55 30.45 4.69
CA LYS A 233 23.19 30.95 3.46
C LYS A 233 22.23 30.75 2.29
N LYS A 234 21.50 31.83 1.94
CA LYS A 234 20.60 31.86 0.78
C LYS A 234 21.43 31.93 -0.49
N HIS A 235 21.49 30.83 -1.25
CA HIS A 235 21.98 30.85 -2.63
C HIS A 235 20.78 30.72 -3.56
N GLY A 236 20.25 31.88 -3.98
CA GLY A 236 19.13 31.96 -4.91
C GLY A 236 19.57 31.74 -6.35
N THR A 237 19.86 30.49 -6.72
CA THR A 237 19.84 30.08 -8.12
C THR A 237 18.57 29.27 -8.36
N ARG A 238 17.76 29.74 -9.32
CA ARG A 238 16.50 29.08 -9.70
C ARG A 238 16.84 27.74 -10.37
N LYS A 239 16.87 26.66 -9.58
CA LYS A 239 17.04 25.31 -10.11
C LYS A 239 15.84 24.95 -11.00
N PRO A 240 16.05 24.27 -12.14
CA PRO A 240 14.94 23.72 -12.91
C PRO A 240 14.16 22.71 -12.07
N LEU A 241 12.87 22.57 -12.33
CA LEU A 241 12.03 21.57 -11.66
C LEU A 241 12.46 20.18 -12.11
N THR A 242 12.97 19.37 -11.20
CA THR A 242 13.33 17.98 -11.49
C THR A 242 12.08 17.12 -11.48
N GLN A 243 11.94 16.27 -12.51
CA GLN A 243 10.89 15.25 -12.57
C GLN A 243 11.44 13.95 -12.00
N PRO A 244 10.60 13.09 -11.40
CA PRO A 244 11.01 11.75 -11.03
C PRO A 244 11.65 11.03 -12.22
N SER A 245 12.83 10.47 -11.98
CA SER A 245 13.60 9.72 -12.97
C SER A 245 12.87 8.43 -13.36
N ASN A 246 12.19 7.80 -12.39
CA ASN A 246 11.31 6.66 -12.63
C ASN A 246 9.96 7.09 -13.25
N PRO A 247 9.58 6.57 -14.44
CA PRO A 247 8.37 7.00 -15.16
C PRO A 247 7.06 6.67 -14.42
N LEU A 248 7.04 5.60 -13.61
CA LEU A 248 5.87 5.25 -12.81
C LEU A 248 5.59 6.32 -11.74
N TYR A 249 6.62 6.79 -11.06
CA TYR A 249 6.51 7.85 -10.06
C TYR A 249 6.19 9.21 -10.67
N ARG A 250 6.64 9.48 -11.90
CA ARG A 250 6.22 10.68 -12.66
C ARG A 250 4.72 10.68 -12.95
N LYS A 251 4.19 9.54 -13.41
CA LYS A 251 2.75 9.35 -13.62
C LYS A 251 1.98 9.52 -12.32
N LEU A 252 2.46 8.89 -11.24
CA LEU A 252 1.88 9.01 -9.91
C LEU A 252 1.84 10.47 -9.43
N LEU A 253 2.94 11.22 -9.56
CA LEU A 253 2.99 12.63 -9.19
C LEU A 253 1.92 13.45 -9.91
N THR A 254 1.76 13.23 -11.21
CA THR A 254 0.74 13.92 -12.02
C THR A 254 -0.67 13.61 -11.50
N SER A 255 -0.97 12.34 -11.22
CA SER A 255 -2.26 11.93 -10.67
C SER A 255 -2.51 12.43 -9.25
N ILE A 256 -1.46 12.58 -8.43
CA ILE A 256 -1.53 13.22 -7.10
C ILE A 256 -1.89 14.69 -7.25
N ILE A 257 -1.21 15.46 -8.11
CA ILE A 257 -1.47 16.89 -8.33
C ILE A 257 -2.92 17.11 -8.81
N ASN A 258 -3.40 16.26 -9.71
CA ASN A 258 -4.71 16.40 -10.34
C ASN A 258 -5.86 15.74 -9.57
N HIS A 259 -5.59 15.01 -8.48
CA HIS A 259 -6.57 14.26 -7.69
C HIS A 259 -7.35 13.23 -8.53
N GLU A 260 -6.63 12.50 -9.40
CA GLU A 260 -7.22 11.54 -10.33
C GLU A 260 -7.44 10.18 -9.67
N ILE A 261 -8.58 9.99 -8.99
CA ILE A 261 -8.89 8.76 -8.22
C ILE A 261 -8.63 7.48 -9.02
N GLU A 262 -9.07 7.43 -10.29
CA GLU A 262 -8.90 6.25 -11.14
C GLU A 262 -7.42 5.93 -11.41
N ASN A 263 -6.59 6.94 -11.66
CA ASN A 263 -5.17 6.75 -11.89
C ASN A 263 -4.42 6.43 -10.60
N LEU A 264 -4.75 7.08 -9.48
CA LEU A 264 -4.20 6.76 -8.15
C LEU A 264 -4.49 5.30 -7.78
N SER A 265 -5.72 4.86 -8.05
CA SER A 265 -6.21 3.50 -7.89
C SER A 265 -5.50 2.51 -8.82
N ALA A 266 -5.31 2.84 -10.09
CA ALA A 266 -4.62 2.00 -11.07
C ALA A 266 -3.11 1.87 -10.82
N GLN A 267 -2.50 2.83 -10.12
CA GLN A 267 -1.12 2.73 -9.67
C GLN A 267 -1.01 2.02 -8.31
N SER A 268 -2.02 2.15 -7.44
CA SER A 268 -2.08 1.51 -6.11
C SER A 268 -0.84 1.73 -5.22
N SER A 269 -0.13 2.84 -5.42
CA SER A 269 1.03 3.23 -4.62
C SER A 269 0.64 3.66 -3.22
N LYS A 270 1.48 3.37 -2.21
CA LYS A 270 1.31 3.86 -0.84
C LYS A 270 1.32 5.39 -0.76
N HIS A 271 2.05 6.06 -1.65
CA HIS A 271 2.14 7.52 -1.68
C HIS A 271 0.83 8.20 -2.14
N SER A 272 -0.15 7.45 -2.64
CA SER A 272 -1.50 7.94 -2.93
C SER A 272 -2.35 8.15 -1.67
N HIS A 273 -1.96 7.58 -0.52
CA HIS A 273 -2.80 7.50 0.67
C HIS A 273 -3.32 8.87 1.14
N HIS A 274 -2.44 9.85 1.37
CA HIS A 274 -2.85 11.16 1.87
C HIS A 274 -3.76 11.91 0.90
N THR A 275 -3.48 11.84 -0.41
CA THR A 275 -4.33 12.46 -1.43
C THR A 275 -5.71 11.82 -1.42
N LEU A 276 -5.80 10.48 -1.39
CA LEU A 276 -7.07 9.76 -1.30
C LEU A 276 -7.82 10.11 0.00
N LYS A 277 -7.11 10.31 1.12
CA LYS A 277 -7.69 10.76 2.42
C LYS A 277 -8.40 12.09 2.29
N SER A 278 -7.70 13.07 1.74
CA SER A 278 -8.28 14.40 1.49
C SER A 278 -9.52 14.30 0.59
N ILE A 279 -9.42 13.55 -0.52
CA ILE A 279 -10.54 13.44 -1.48
C ILE A 279 -11.74 12.77 -0.83
N LEU A 280 -11.51 11.73 -0.02
CA LEU A 280 -12.57 11.03 0.72
C LEU A 280 -13.22 11.97 1.74
N GLN A 281 -12.43 12.68 2.55
CA GLN A 281 -12.96 13.63 3.54
C GLN A 281 -13.83 14.70 2.87
N LYS A 282 -13.33 15.35 1.81
CA LYS A 282 -14.12 16.33 1.05
C LYS A 282 -15.40 15.73 0.49
N SER A 283 -15.35 14.49 0.01
CA SER A 283 -16.54 13.79 -0.51
C SER A 283 -17.55 13.47 0.58
N LEU A 284 -17.10 13.13 1.79
CA LEU A 284 -17.96 12.98 2.98
C LEU A 284 -18.61 14.31 3.34
N ASP A 285 -17.83 15.40 3.44
CA ASP A 285 -18.34 16.74 3.77
C ASP A 285 -19.40 17.21 2.76
N TYR A 286 -19.18 16.98 1.45
CA TYR A 286 -20.18 17.29 0.43
C TYR A 286 -21.44 16.44 0.57
N TYR A 287 -21.29 15.15 0.87
CA TYR A 287 -22.42 14.25 1.03
C TYR A 287 -23.26 14.57 2.28
N GLU A 288 -22.64 15.00 3.38
CA GLU A 288 -23.37 15.43 4.58
C GLU A 288 -24.31 16.61 4.28
N ASN A 289 -23.90 17.51 3.38
CA ASN A 289 -24.69 18.67 2.98
C ASN A 289 -25.72 18.36 1.89
N SER A 290 -25.40 17.50 0.91
CA SER A 290 -26.25 17.28 -0.28
C SER A 290 -27.07 15.99 -0.23
N GLN A 291 -26.57 14.97 0.46
CA GLN A 291 -27.02 13.57 0.44
C GLN A 291 -27.24 13.00 -0.96
N SER A 292 -26.57 13.54 -1.97
CA SER A 292 -26.79 13.18 -3.37
C SER A 292 -26.21 11.81 -3.70
N SER A 293 -26.88 11.07 -4.60
CA SER A 293 -26.34 9.81 -5.12
C SER A 293 -25.01 9.98 -5.86
N SER A 294 -24.75 11.17 -6.43
CA SER A 294 -23.49 11.48 -7.10
C SER A 294 -22.33 11.55 -6.11
N ASP A 295 -22.54 12.25 -4.99
CA ASP A 295 -21.50 12.39 -3.96
C ASP A 295 -21.26 11.08 -3.23
N PHE A 296 -22.31 10.29 -3.00
CA PHE A 296 -22.16 8.93 -2.48
C PHE A 296 -21.32 8.02 -3.40
N ARG A 297 -21.48 8.13 -4.73
CA ARG A 297 -20.64 7.37 -5.67
C ARG A 297 -19.17 7.78 -5.59
N LYS A 298 -18.87 9.07 -5.34
CA LYS A 298 -17.48 9.51 -5.12
C LYS A 298 -16.89 8.89 -3.85
N ILE A 299 -17.67 8.82 -2.77
CA ILE A 299 -17.27 8.12 -1.54
C ILE A 299 -16.94 6.66 -1.85
N ILE A 300 -17.81 5.94 -2.56
CA ILE A 300 -17.56 4.55 -2.97
C ILE A 300 -16.27 4.45 -3.78
N SER A 301 -16.08 5.29 -4.79
CA SER A 301 -14.86 5.28 -5.62
C SER A 301 -13.59 5.51 -4.80
N CYS A 302 -13.63 6.43 -3.83
CA CYS A 302 -12.50 6.67 -2.92
C CYS A 302 -12.23 5.46 -2.03
N VAL A 303 -13.26 4.92 -1.37
CA VAL A 303 -13.12 3.74 -0.50
C VAL A 303 -12.59 2.52 -1.29
N ASN A 304 -13.02 2.34 -2.54
CA ASN A 304 -12.48 1.31 -3.42
C ASN A 304 -11.00 1.55 -3.78
N ALA A 305 -10.59 2.80 -4.00
CA ALA A 305 -9.20 3.14 -4.21
C ALA A 305 -8.35 2.84 -2.96
N TYR A 306 -8.88 3.09 -1.77
CA TYR A 306 -8.29 2.68 -0.50
C TYR A 306 -8.08 1.16 -0.39
N VAL A 307 -9.11 0.38 -0.74
CA VAL A 307 -9.04 -1.10 -0.79
C VAL A 307 -8.10 -1.61 -1.88
N ARG A 308 -7.76 -0.79 -2.88
CA ARG A 308 -6.72 -1.14 -3.87
C ARG A 308 -5.32 -0.80 -3.39
N VAL A 309 -5.13 0.37 -2.78
CA VAL A 309 -3.85 0.82 -2.24
C VAL A 309 -3.42 -0.03 -1.04
N ARG A 310 -4.34 -0.35 -0.11
CA ARG A 310 -4.17 -1.22 1.06
C ARG A 310 -3.00 -0.89 1.97
N THR A 311 -2.80 0.36 2.31
CA THR A 311 -1.79 0.71 3.31
C THR A 311 -2.31 0.52 4.74
N PRO A 312 -1.48 0.24 5.76
CA PRO A 312 -1.93 0.12 7.14
C PRO A 312 -2.68 1.36 7.66
N GLU A 313 -2.25 2.56 7.28
CA GLU A 313 -2.87 3.84 7.68
C GLU A 313 -4.29 3.98 7.15
N SER A 314 -4.60 3.27 6.07
CA SER A 314 -5.95 3.20 5.51
C SER A 314 -6.95 2.51 6.44
N ILE A 315 -6.49 1.55 7.24
CA ILE A 315 -7.34 0.82 8.19
C ILE A 315 -7.84 1.77 9.26
N VAL A 316 -6.94 2.57 9.85
CA VAL A 316 -7.27 3.55 10.90
C VAL A 316 -8.34 4.53 10.41
N HIS A 317 -8.15 5.08 9.21
CA HIS A 317 -9.11 6.03 8.67
C HIS A 317 -10.47 5.39 8.34
N LEU A 318 -10.48 4.16 7.80
CA LEU A 318 -11.73 3.44 7.54
C LEU A 318 -12.44 3.02 8.83
N GLU A 319 -11.71 2.75 9.90
CA GLU A 319 -12.27 2.48 11.22
C GLU A 319 -13.02 3.70 11.78
N GLU A 320 -12.45 4.91 11.65
CA GLU A 320 -13.13 6.15 12.01
C GLU A 320 -14.47 6.29 11.25
N ILE A 321 -14.44 6.05 9.93
CA ILE A 321 -15.62 6.14 9.06
C ILE A 321 -16.66 5.05 9.38
N ALA A 322 -16.21 3.86 9.78
CA ALA A 322 -17.09 2.75 10.18
C ALA A 322 -17.95 3.09 11.40
N HIS A 323 -17.51 4.03 12.24
CA HIS A 323 -18.27 4.56 13.38
C HIS A 323 -19.25 5.70 13.01
N SER A 324 -19.36 6.05 11.73
CA SER A 324 -20.31 7.09 11.27
C SER A 324 -21.76 6.77 11.66
N LYS A 325 -22.51 7.82 11.98
CA LYS A 325 -23.96 7.73 12.24
C LYS A 325 -24.76 7.40 10.98
N ASP A 326 -24.23 7.76 9.80
CA ASP A 326 -24.84 7.41 8.53
C ASP A 326 -24.54 5.93 8.23
N MET A 327 -25.60 5.12 8.23
CA MET A 327 -25.46 3.66 8.03
C MET A 327 -24.92 3.30 6.64
N ARG A 328 -25.16 4.12 5.61
CA ARG A 328 -24.65 3.85 4.25
C ARG A 328 -23.14 4.06 4.21
N ILE A 329 -22.65 5.13 4.85
CA ILE A 329 -21.22 5.41 5.00
C ILE A 329 -20.55 4.33 5.84
N SER A 330 -21.09 4.06 7.03
CA SER A 330 -20.57 3.04 7.96
C SER A 330 -20.49 1.66 7.29
N THR A 331 -21.55 1.23 6.61
CA THR A 331 -21.60 -0.07 5.92
C THR A 331 -20.51 -0.21 4.86
N ILE A 332 -20.27 0.83 4.06
CA ILE A 332 -19.21 0.80 3.05
C ILE A 332 -17.83 0.68 3.69
N ALA A 333 -17.55 1.43 4.76
CA ALA A 333 -16.28 1.37 5.46
C ALA A 333 -16.05 0.00 6.13
N ILE A 334 -17.09 -0.60 6.73
CA ILE A 334 -17.03 -1.96 7.30
C ILE A 334 -16.72 -3.00 6.22
N ILE A 335 -17.38 -2.92 5.06
CA ILE A 335 -17.11 -3.81 3.93
C ILE A 335 -15.67 -3.63 3.45
N ALA A 336 -15.20 -2.38 3.36
CA ALA A 336 -13.84 -2.06 2.96
C ALA A 336 -12.80 -2.64 3.91
N LEU A 337 -12.96 -2.45 5.22
CA LEU A 337 -12.12 -3.08 6.26
C LEU A 337 -12.08 -4.60 6.12
N GLY A 338 -13.24 -5.22 5.83
CA GLY A 338 -13.36 -6.65 5.55
C GLY A 338 -12.53 -7.17 4.38
N ASN A 339 -11.96 -6.28 3.56
CA ASN A 339 -11.15 -6.59 2.38
C ASN A 339 -9.65 -6.29 2.54
N PHE A 340 -9.19 -5.88 3.73
CA PHE A 340 -7.76 -5.64 4.01
C PHE A 340 -6.99 -6.91 4.37
N TYR A 341 -7.68 -8.00 4.76
CA TYR A 341 -7.07 -9.30 5.12
C TYR A 341 -5.89 -9.17 6.10
N ASN A 342 -6.02 -8.28 7.08
CA ASN A 342 -4.97 -7.94 8.04
C ASN A 342 -5.52 -7.97 9.48
N GLU A 343 -4.63 -8.28 10.44
CA GLU A 343 -4.93 -8.34 11.87
C GLU A 343 -5.49 -7.03 12.45
N ALA A 344 -4.94 -5.89 12.05
CA ALA A 344 -5.42 -4.57 12.50
C ALA A 344 -6.86 -4.32 12.05
N ALA A 345 -7.21 -4.69 10.82
CA ALA A 345 -8.58 -4.58 10.32
C ALA A 345 -9.53 -5.55 11.06
N SER A 346 -9.06 -6.75 11.41
CA SER A 346 -9.83 -7.66 12.26
C SER A 346 -10.07 -7.07 13.66
N SER A 347 -9.05 -6.46 14.27
CA SER A 347 -9.19 -5.82 15.59
C SER A 347 -10.22 -4.70 15.55
N ALA A 348 -10.07 -3.75 14.61
CA ALA A 348 -11.00 -2.64 14.41
C ALA A 348 -12.46 -3.09 14.25
N LEU A 349 -12.69 -4.16 13.46
CA LEU A 349 -14.02 -4.72 13.28
C LEU A 349 -14.56 -5.43 14.53
N VAL A 350 -13.71 -6.12 15.30
CA VAL A 350 -14.10 -6.74 16.56
C VAL A 350 -14.48 -5.68 17.59
N ASP A 351 -13.71 -4.61 17.69
CA ASP A 351 -13.99 -3.47 18.57
C ASP A 351 -15.31 -2.79 18.20
N LEU A 352 -15.53 -2.52 16.91
CA LEU A 352 -16.80 -2.00 16.40
C LEU A 352 -17.97 -2.93 16.72
N LEU A 353 -17.81 -4.25 16.54
CA LEU A 353 -18.83 -5.23 16.87
C LEU A 353 -19.15 -5.21 18.37
N CYS A 354 -18.16 -5.05 19.23
CA CYS A 354 -18.36 -5.01 20.67
C CYS A 354 -19.00 -3.70 21.16
N ALA A 355 -18.74 -2.59 20.48
CA ALA A 355 -19.29 -1.27 20.83
C ALA A 355 -20.71 -1.03 20.27
N THR A 356 -21.01 -1.54 19.07
CA THR A 356 -22.25 -1.17 18.36
C THR A 356 -23.52 -1.77 18.98
N LYS A 357 -24.58 -0.97 19.05
CA LYS A 357 -25.95 -1.44 19.38
C LYS A 357 -26.81 -1.64 18.14
N ASN A 358 -26.33 -1.22 16.97
CA ASN A 358 -27.09 -1.30 15.73
C ASN A 358 -26.97 -2.72 15.13
N LYS A 359 -28.12 -3.36 14.91
CA LYS A 359 -28.21 -4.73 14.41
C LYS A 359 -27.64 -4.90 12.99
N GLU A 360 -27.83 -3.92 12.11
CA GLU A 360 -27.34 -3.94 10.74
C GLU A 360 -25.81 -3.81 10.73
N VAL A 361 -25.27 -2.81 11.42
CA VAL A 361 -23.82 -2.63 11.62
C VAL A 361 -23.19 -3.91 12.18
N ALA A 362 -23.78 -4.49 13.23
CA ALA A 362 -23.29 -5.73 13.82
C ALA A 362 -23.29 -6.91 12.81
N ASN A 363 -24.34 -7.03 11.98
CA ASN A 363 -24.41 -8.08 10.96
C ASN A 363 -23.35 -7.89 9.87
N THR A 364 -23.21 -6.67 9.33
CA THR A 364 -22.21 -6.34 8.31
C THR A 364 -20.80 -6.58 8.85
N THR A 365 -20.54 -6.18 10.10
CA THR A 365 -19.26 -6.37 10.77
C THR A 365 -18.91 -7.85 10.93
N ILE A 366 -19.88 -8.69 11.32
CA ILE A 366 -19.69 -10.15 11.36
C ILE A 366 -19.32 -10.71 9.98
N HIS A 367 -19.99 -10.25 8.91
CA HIS A 367 -19.66 -10.69 7.56
C HIS A 367 -18.26 -10.24 7.12
N ALA A 368 -17.86 -9.02 7.48
CA ALA A 368 -16.53 -8.50 7.23
C ALA A 368 -15.44 -9.32 7.96
N ILE A 369 -15.61 -9.60 9.26
CA ILE A 369 -14.66 -10.43 10.03
C ILE A 369 -14.56 -11.84 9.43
N LYS A 370 -15.69 -12.46 9.04
CA LYS A 370 -15.69 -13.74 8.33
C LYS A 370 -14.97 -13.70 6.99
N ASN A 371 -14.94 -12.55 6.33
CA ASN A 371 -14.22 -12.41 5.08
C ASN A 371 -12.72 -12.33 5.33
N ILE A 372 -12.29 -11.54 6.32
CA ILE A 372 -10.88 -11.45 6.74
C ILE A 372 -10.37 -12.84 7.15
N SER A 373 -11.14 -13.59 7.93
CA SER A 373 -10.74 -14.91 8.44
C SER A 373 -10.48 -15.98 7.38
N LYS A 374 -10.86 -15.74 6.11
CA LYS A 374 -10.55 -16.65 4.99
C LYS A 374 -9.09 -16.57 4.56
N ARG A 375 -8.40 -15.46 4.85
CA ARG A 375 -7.05 -15.16 4.37
C ARG A 375 -6.08 -14.74 5.49
N CYS A 376 -6.58 -14.32 6.64
CA CYS A 376 -5.77 -13.95 7.81
C CYS A 376 -6.14 -14.85 9.00
N SER A 377 -5.21 -15.74 9.37
CA SER A 377 -5.43 -16.76 10.39
C SER A 377 -5.52 -16.16 11.81
N GLU A 378 -4.86 -15.03 12.02
CA GLU A 378 -4.77 -14.25 13.27
C GLU A 378 -6.15 -13.78 13.73
N THR A 379 -7.07 -13.56 12.78
CA THR A 379 -8.48 -13.27 13.04
C THR A 379 -9.08 -14.25 14.06
N LYS A 380 -8.67 -15.52 14.02
CA LYS A 380 -9.14 -16.55 14.96
C LYS A 380 -8.77 -16.22 16.40
N TYR A 381 -7.52 -15.81 16.62
CA TYR A 381 -7.00 -15.45 17.94
C TYR A 381 -7.59 -14.13 18.44
N ILE A 382 -7.72 -13.13 17.56
CA ILE A 382 -8.34 -11.84 17.89
C ILE A 382 -9.79 -12.05 18.34
N VAL A 383 -10.58 -12.80 17.56
CA VAL A 383 -11.96 -13.12 17.91
C VAL A 383 -12.03 -13.92 19.21
N LYS A 384 -11.15 -14.92 19.40
CA LYS A 384 -11.09 -15.71 20.65
C LYS A 384 -10.87 -14.81 21.86
N ASN A 385 -9.84 -13.97 21.84
CA ASN A 385 -9.51 -13.07 22.95
C ASN A 385 -10.69 -12.15 23.29
N ALA A 386 -11.36 -11.63 22.26
CA ALA A 386 -12.53 -10.77 22.47
C ALA A 386 -13.75 -11.53 23.04
N THR A 387 -13.85 -12.87 22.91
CA THR A 387 -14.92 -13.65 23.58
C THR A 387 -14.76 -13.75 25.09
N GLU A 388 -13.59 -13.38 25.62
CA GLU A 388 -13.29 -13.32 27.05
C GLU A 388 -13.58 -11.93 27.62
N SER A 389 -13.84 -10.93 26.77
CA SER A 389 -14.14 -9.55 27.18
C SER A 389 -15.51 -9.44 27.87
N THR A 390 -15.53 -8.78 29.03
CA THR A 390 -16.76 -8.46 29.78
C THR A 390 -17.47 -7.20 29.28
N SER A 391 -16.82 -6.37 28.45
CA SER A 391 -17.35 -5.09 27.96
C SER A 391 -18.08 -5.20 26.61
N CYS A 392 -18.07 -6.38 25.97
CA CYS A 392 -18.61 -6.56 24.63
C CYS A 392 -20.14 -6.66 24.62
N THR A 393 -20.81 -5.68 23.99
CA THR A 393 -22.29 -5.63 23.87
C THR A 393 -22.83 -6.82 23.08
N ASN A 394 -22.10 -7.28 22.05
CA ASN A 394 -22.53 -8.36 21.15
C ASN A 394 -21.84 -9.71 21.45
N ILE A 395 -21.48 -9.98 22.71
CA ILE A 395 -20.71 -11.17 23.12
C ILE A 395 -21.29 -12.49 22.61
N GLY A 396 -22.62 -12.64 22.62
CA GLY A 396 -23.29 -13.85 22.12
C GLY A 396 -23.12 -14.07 20.61
N ARG A 397 -23.01 -13.00 19.82
CA ARG A 397 -22.74 -13.08 18.38
C ARG A 397 -21.27 -13.38 18.12
N LEU A 398 -20.37 -12.77 18.90
CA LEU A 398 -18.94 -13.00 18.82
C LEU A 398 -18.59 -14.46 19.12
N LYS A 399 -19.19 -15.07 20.15
CA LYS A 399 -19.02 -16.51 20.46
C LYS A 399 -19.51 -17.42 19.33
N ARG A 400 -20.61 -17.08 18.65
CA ARG A 400 -21.06 -17.83 17.46
C ARG A 400 -20.09 -17.68 16.31
N LEU A 401 -19.63 -16.46 16.05
CA LEU A 401 -18.64 -16.16 15.02
C LEU A 401 -17.35 -16.96 15.23
N TYR A 402 -16.82 -16.98 16.46
CA TYR A 402 -15.67 -17.81 16.82
C TYR A 402 -15.86 -19.27 16.41
N ASN A 403 -16.98 -19.88 16.83
CA ASN A 403 -17.29 -21.26 16.49
C ASN A 403 -17.41 -21.50 14.98
N GLU A 404 -17.94 -20.55 14.22
CA GLU A 404 -18.07 -20.67 12.76
C GLU A 404 -16.73 -20.57 12.03
N ILE A 405 -15.83 -19.68 12.49
CA ILE A 405 -14.49 -19.56 11.92
C ILE A 405 -13.64 -20.77 12.29
N TRP A 406 -13.77 -21.29 13.52
CA TRP A 406 -12.97 -22.42 14.01
C TRP A 406 -13.40 -23.76 13.43
N LYS A 407 -14.69 -23.95 13.09
CA LYS A 407 -15.20 -25.19 12.47
C LYS A 407 -14.81 -25.36 11.00
N LYS A 408 -14.37 -24.32 10.32
CA LYS A 408 -13.84 -24.42 8.96
C LYS A 408 -12.39 -24.91 9.02
N ILE A 409 -12.23 -26.22 8.99
CA ILE A 409 -10.96 -26.90 8.75
C ILE A 409 -10.69 -26.82 7.24
N ASP A 410 -9.60 -26.14 6.89
CA ASP A 410 -8.72 -26.52 5.79
C ASP A 410 -7.31 -26.23 6.32
N ASP A 411 -6.68 -27.29 6.83
CA ASP A 411 -5.30 -27.30 7.34
C ASP A 411 -4.33 -27.09 6.16
N TYR A 412 -4.07 -25.85 5.79
CA TYR A 412 -3.00 -25.51 4.82
C TYR A 412 -1.72 -24.99 5.49
N TYR A 413 -1.66 -24.94 6.82
CA TYR A 413 -0.50 -24.51 7.59
C TYR A 413 -0.27 -25.39 8.83
N LEU A 414 -0.15 -26.70 8.61
CA LEU A 414 0.50 -27.62 9.55
C LEU A 414 1.57 -28.43 8.84
#